data_AF-A0A5C6SLW5-F1
#
_entry.id   AF-A0A5C6SLW5-F1
#
_cell.length_a   1.000
_cell.length_b   1.000
_cell.length_c   1.000
_cell.angle_alpha   90.00
_cell.angle_beta   90.00
_cell.angle_gamma   90.00
#
_symmetry.space_group_name_H-M   'P 1'
#
loop_
_entity.id
_entity.type
_entity.pdbx_description
1 polymer ?
#
loop_
_entity_poly.entity_id
_entity_poly.type
_entity_poly.pdbx_seq_one_letter_code
_entity_poly.pdbx_strand_id
1 'polypeptide(L)'
;MLPPPARKERAPDPAFNHQREHKRIQTDAPVSTTDLYKQYISTDRLHNDEASYNNAITYWLSRYNSQRDLAHFALDLFAISPMSDECERLFSSAKLTIVDRRGRLKSDIIEACECLRAWYGKPQVEDDSDSEDSENDNEWIDSYS
;
A
#
# COMPACT_ATOMS: atom_id res chain seq x y z
N MET A 1 -14.61 -52.96 -9.57
CA MET A 1 -14.37 -51.51 -9.38
C MET A 1 -15.66 -50.78 -9.73
N LEU A 2 -16.23 -50.01 -8.79
CA LEU A 2 -17.38 -49.15 -9.09
C LEU A 2 -16.91 -47.84 -9.74
N PRO A 3 -17.65 -47.29 -10.72
CA PRO A 3 -17.33 -45.98 -11.29
C PRO A 3 -17.57 -44.86 -10.26
N PRO A 4 -16.77 -43.78 -10.29
CA PRO A 4 -16.93 -42.65 -9.38
C PRO A 4 -18.27 -41.94 -9.64
N PRO A 5 -18.94 -41.43 -8.59
CA PRO A 5 -20.23 -40.75 -8.73
C PRO A 5 -20.08 -39.47 -9.54
N ALA A 6 -21.02 -39.23 -10.46
CA ALA A 6 -21.09 -38.02 -11.26
C ALA A 6 -21.17 -36.78 -10.34
N ARG A 7 -20.21 -35.86 -10.48
CA ARG A 7 -20.26 -34.56 -9.80
C ARG A 7 -21.48 -33.81 -10.30
N LYS A 8 -22.47 -33.60 -9.43
CA LYS A 8 -23.54 -32.63 -9.68
C LYS A 8 -22.89 -31.24 -9.67
N GLU A 9 -22.97 -30.52 -10.80
CA GLU A 9 -22.59 -29.11 -10.83
C GLU A 9 -23.36 -28.37 -9.72
N ARG A 10 -22.61 -27.71 -8.85
CA ARG A 10 -23.17 -26.91 -7.77
C ARG A 10 -23.87 -25.72 -8.43
N ALA A 11 -25.18 -25.57 -8.21
CA ALA A 11 -25.91 -24.43 -8.72
C ALA A 11 -25.19 -23.13 -8.29
N PRO A 12 -25.06 -22.14 -9.20
CA PRO A 12 -24.36 -20.90 -8.90
C PRO A 12 -24.96 -20.24 -7.67
N ASP A 13 -24.10 -19.89 -6.71
CA ASP A 13 -24.50 -19.29 -5.44
C ASP A 13 -25.10 -17.89 -5.69
N PRO A 14 -26.37 -17.64 -5.32
CA PRO A 14 -26.99 -16.33 -5.48
C PRO A 14 -26.26 -15.21 -4.72
N ALA A 15 -25.49 -15.53 -3.66
CA ALA A 15 -24.67 -14.54 -2.95
C ALA A 15 -23.56 -13.96 -3.84
N PHE A 16 -22.97 -14.78 -4.72
CA PHE A 16 -21.88 -14.39 -5.62
C PHE A 16 -22.35 -13.75 -6.93
N ASN A 17 -23.66 -13.78 -7.23
CA ASN A 17 -24.20 -13.14 -8.44
C ASN A 17 -24.27 -11.61 -8.33
N HIS A 18 -24.21 -11.03 -7.13
CA HIS A 18 -24.13 -9.57 -6.96
C HIS A 18 -22.90 -8.99 -7.67
N GLN A 19 -21.80 -9.76 -7.73
CA GLN A 19 -20.56 -9.36 -8.40
C GLN A 19 -20.69 -9.20 -9.91
N ARG A 20 -21.67 -9.88 -10.53
CA ARG A 20 -21.98 -9.72 -11.96
C ARG A 20 -22.77 -8.44 -12.24
N GLU A 21 -23.64 -8.03 -11.33
CA GLU A 21 -24.42 -6.80 -11.46
C GLU A 21 -23.55 -5.54 -11.31
N HIS A 22 -22.52 -5.59 -10.45
CA HIS A 22 -21.53 -4.51 -10.32
C HIS A 22 -20.69 -4.25 -11.60
N LYS A 23 -20.79 -5.11 -12.62
CA LYS A 23 -20.08 -4.96 -13.90
C LYS A 23 -20.94 -4.36 -15.02
N ARG A 24 -22.23 -4.08 -14.79
CA ARG A 24 -23.01 -3.26 -15.73
C ARG A 24 -22.70 -1.80 -15.44
N ILE A 25 -21.61 -1.32 -16.02
CA ILE A 25 -21.41 0.11 -16.24
C ILE A 25 -22.59 0.54 -17.11
N GLN A 26 -23.62 1.13 -16.51
CA GLN A 26 -24.65 1.85 -17.25
C GLN A 26 -23.95 3.05 -17.90
N THR A 27 -23.55 2.88 -19.15
CA THR A 27 -23.06 3.96 -20.00
C THR A 27 -24.26 4.73 -20.55
N ASP A 28 -25.04 5.37 -19.67
CA ASP A 28 -26.11 6.28 -20.06
C ASP A 28 -25.57 7.70 -20.36
N ALA A 29 -24.27 7.90 -20.17
CA ALA A 29 -23.58 9.12 -20.57
C ALA A 29 -23.46 9.17 -22.11
N PRO A 30 -23.71 10.32 -22.74
CA PRO A 30 -23.51 10.47 -24.19
C PRO A 30 -22.05 10.12 -24.50
N VAL A 31 -21.87 9.08 -25.32
CA VAL A 31 -20.55 8.68 -25.81
C VAL A 31 -19.97 9.88 -26.54
N SER A 32 -18.92 10.48 -25.95
CA SER A 32 -18.13 11.51 -26.63
C SER A 32 -17.77 11.00 -28.03
N THR A 33 -18.10 11.78 -29.05
CA THR A 33 -17.82 11.43 -30.46
C THR A 33 -16.32 11.32 -30.75
N THR A 34 -15.49 11.85 -29.86
CA THR A 34 -14.03 11.86 -29.96
C THR A 34 -13.42 10.87 -28.97
N ASP A 35 -12.64 9.93 -29.50
CA ASP A 35 -11.86 8.97 -28.74
C ASP A 35 -10.68 9.67 -28.04
N LEU A 36 -10.77 9.79 -26.71
CA LEU A 36 -9.75 10.45 -25.86
C LEU A 36 -8.40 9.71 -25.90
N TYR A 37 -8.41 8.39 -26.08
CA TYR A 37 -7.17 7.62 -26.20
C TYR A 37 -6.45 7.95 -27.52
N LYS A 38 -7.20 8.07 -28.62
CA LYS A 38 -6.64 8.50 -29.92
C LYS A 38 -6.05 9.90 -29.84
N GLN A 39 -6.73 10.83 -29.18
CA GLN A 39 -6.21 12.17 -28.94
C GLN A 39 -4.91 12.12 -28.12
N TYR A 40 -4.85 11.31 -27.07
CA TYR A 40 -3.66 11.17 -26.24
C TYR A 40 -2.46 10.63 -27.02
N ILE A 41 -2.61 9.56 -27.81
CA ILE A 41 -1.49 9.00 -28.60
C ILE A 41 -1.00 9.94 -29.71
N SER A 42 -1.83 10.90 -30.13
CA SER A 42 -1.47 11.92 -31.11
C SER A 42 -0.85 13.18 -30.49
N THR A 43 -0.99 13.37 -29.18
CA THR A 43 -0.43 14.52 -28.47
C THR A 43 1.01 14.21 -28.04
N ASP A 44 1.84 15.25 -27.89
CA ASP A 44 3.19 15.09 -27.37
C ASP A 44 3.14 14.52 -25.93
N ARG A 45 3.82 13.39 -25.74
CA ARG A 45 3.84 12.62 -24.49
C ARG A 45 5.01 13.12 -23.64
N LEU A 46 4.98 12.89 -22.33
CA LEU A 46 6.19 13.03 -21.53
C LEU A 46 7.29 12.20 -22.19
N HIS A 47 8.39 12.84 -22.60
CA HIS A 47 9.56 12.12 -23.09
C HIS A 47 10.08 11.23 -21.96
N ASN A 48 10.58 10.03 -22.29
CA ASN A 48 11.07 9.06 -21.29
C ASN A 48 12.08 9.70 -20.32
N ASP A 49 12.83 10.68 -20.81
CA ASP A 49 13.90 11.39 -20.12
C ASP A 49 13.35 12.33 -19.03
N GLU A 50 12.08 12.76 -19.14
CA GLU A 50 11.36 13.61 -18.18
C GLU A 50 10.32 12.82 -17.35
N ALA A 51 10.19 11.52 -17.57
CA ALA A 51 9.15 10.67 -16.97
C ALA A 51 9.49 10.18 -15.54
N SER A 52 9.95 11.10 -14.67
CA SER A 52 9.97 10.82 -13.23
C SER A 52 8.54 10.57 -12.71
N TYR A 53 8.39 9.72 -11.68
CA TYR A 53 7.07 9.38 -11.09
C TYR A 53 6.24 10.64 -10.74
N ASN A 54 6.89 11.64 -10.14
CA ASN A 54 6.24 12.91 -9.81
C ASN A 54 5.85 13.74 -11.05
N ASN A 55 6.62 13.64 -12.13
CA ASN A 55 6.32 14.31 -13.39
C ASN A 55 5.13 13.64 -14.11
N ALA A 56 5.01 12.32 -14.01
CA ALA A 56 3.88 11.58 -14.56
C ALA A 56 2.56 11.90 -13.84
N ILE A 57 2.57 11.97 -12.50
CA ILE A 57 1.40 12.38 -11.72
C ILE A 57 0.98 13.81 -12.07
N THR A 58 1.91 14.76 -12.06
CA THR A 58 1.61 16.16 -12.36
C THR A 58 1.09 16.35 -13.79
N TYR A 59 1.62 15.60 -14.76
CA TYR A 59 1.13 15.58 -16.14
C TYR A 59 -0.34 15.18 -16.25
N TRP A 60 -0.76 14.10 -15.57
CA TRP A 60 -2.17 13.66 -15.61
C TRP A 60 -3.09 14.56 -14.79
N LEU A 61 -2.62 15.08 -13.65
CA LEU A 61 -3.37 16.08 -12.87
C LEU A 61 -3.66 17.35 -13.68
N SER A 62 -2.68 17.83 -14.46
CA SER A 62 -2.87 19.00 -15.35
C SER A 62 -3.95 18.77 -16.42
N ARG A 63 -4.18 17.50 -16.80
CA ARG A 63 -5.14 17.09 -17.83
C ARG A 63 -6.47 16.61 -17.25
N TYR A 64 -6.63 16.59 -15.92
CA TYR A 64 -7.80 16.02 -15.27
C TYR A 64 -9.12 16.67 -15.72
N ASN A 65 -9.12 17.97 -15.98
CA ASN A 65 -10.31 18.67 -16.48
C ASN A 65 -10.57 18.48 -17.98
N SER A 66 -9.53 18.20 -18.79
CA SER A 66 -9.65 18.06 -20.24
C SER A 66 -9.88 16.61 -20.69
N GLN A 67 -9.31 15.65 -19.97
CA GLN A 67 -9.35 14.21 -20.29
C GLN A 67 -9.63 13.42 -19.01
N ARG A 68 -10.77 13.71 -18.37
CA ARG A 68 -11.09 13.20 -17.02
C ARG A 68 -11.00 11.69 -16.92
N ASP A 69 -11.64 10.96 -17.83
CA ASP A 69 -11.71 9.49 -17.76
C ASP A 69 -10.32 8.85 -17.94
N LEU A 70 -9.53 9.38 -18.87
CA LEU A 70 -8.19 8.87 -19.15
C LEU A 70 -7.21 9.23 -18.02
N ALA A 71 -7.29 10.46 -17.50
CA ALA A 71 -6.48 10.90 -16.38
C ALA A 71 -6.81 10.13 -15.09
N HIS A 72 -8.09 9.86 -14.84
CA HIS A 72 -8.51 9.06 -13.69
C HIS A 72 -7.96 7.64 -13.79
N PHE A 73 -8.12 6.98 -14.94
CA PHE A 73 -7.55 5.65 -15.17
C PHE A 73 -6.03 5.62 -14.97
N ALA A 74 -5.30 6.61 -15.49
CA ALA A 74 -3.85 6.68 -15.34
C ALA A 74 -3.42 6.88 -13.88
N LEU A 75 -4.12 7.74 -13.14
CA LEU A 75 -3.84 7.99 -11.72
C LEU A 75 -4.17 6.78 -10.85
N ASP A 76 -5.27 6.07 -11.14
CA ASP A 76 -5.62 4.81 -10.47
C ASP A 76 -4.53 3.75 -10.67
N LEU A 77 -3.99 3.66 -11.89
CA LEU A 77 -2.88 2.75 -12.19
C LEU A 77 -1.62 3.11 -11.40
N PHE A 78 -1.31 4.41 -11.24
CA PHE A 78 -0.15 4.87 -10.46
C PHE A 78 -0.30 4.72 -8.95
N ALA A 79 -1.53 4.57 -8.46
CA ALA A 79 -1.81 4.26 -7.05
C ALA A 79 -1.51 2.79 -6.71
N ILE A 80 -1.40 1.91 -7.72
CA ILE A 80 -1.03 0.51 -7.53
C ILE A 80 0.49 0.41 -7.43
N SER A 81 0.98 -0.10 -6.29
CA SER A 81 2.41 -0.40 -6.14
C SER A 81 2.85 -1.43 -7.19
N PRO A 82 3.98 -1.19 -7.89
CA PRO A 82 4.46 -2.10 -8.94
C PRO A 82 4.95 -3.45 -8.38
N MET A 83 5.26 -3.53 -7.08
CA MET A 83 5.83 -4.69 -6.41
C MET A 83 5.21 -4.90 -5.02
N SER A 84 5.44 -6.08 -4.43
CA SER A 84 5.00 -6.47 -3.09
C SER A 84 5.88 -5.96 -1.96
N ASP A 85 6.88 -5.13 -2.25
CA ASP A 85 7.88 -4.64 -1.29
C ASP A 85 7.26 -3.87 -0.13
N GLU A 86 6.21 -3.09 -0.40
CA GLU A 86 5.42 -2.40 0.63
C GLU A 86 4.78 -3.39 1.62
N CYS A 87 4.16 -4.45 1.10
CA CYS A 87 3.54 -5.49 1.93
C CYS A 87 4.59 -6.31 2.69
N GLU A 88 5.70 -6.67 2.03
CA GLU A 88 6.80 -7.42 2.65
C GLU A 88 7.45 -6.62 3.79
N ARG A 89 7.63 -5.31 3.61
CA ARG A 89 8.13 -4.42 4.66
C ARG A 89 7.17 -4.35 5.84
N LEU A 90 5.86 -4.24 5.59
CA LEU A 90 4.82 -4.23 6.63
C LEU A 90 4.74 -5.57 7.38
N PHE A 91 4.84 -6.71 6.69
CA PHE A 91 4.86 -8.00 7.37
C PHE A 91 6.14 -8.24 8.15
N SER A 92 7.26 -7.70 7.68
CA SER A 92 8.53 -7.73 8.41
C SER A 92 8.46 -6.92 9.71
N SER A 93 7.81 -5.75 9.72
CA SER A 93 7.58 -4.99 10.97
C SER A 93 6.57 -5.69 11.87
N ALA A 94 5.44 -6.14 11.32
CA ALA A 94 4.43 -6.86 12.07
C ALA A 94 5.00 -8.11 12.76
N LYS A 95 5.94 -8.82 12.11
CA LYS A 95 6.64 -9.98 12.70
C LYS A 95 7.25 -9.67 14.07
N LEU A 96 7.79 -8.47 14.29
CA LEU A 96 8.37 -8.08 15.58
C LEU A 96 7.31 -8.02 16.69
N THR A 97 6.09 -7.59 16.36
CA THR A 97 4.95 -7.57 17.30
C THR A 97 4.37 -8.96 17.57
N ILE A 98 4.54 -9.90 16.62
CA ILE A 98 4.09 -11.29 16.73
C ILE A 98 5.08 -12.13 17.55
N VAL A 99 6.39 -11.98 17.30
CA VAL A 99 7.43 -12.88 17.83
C VAL A 99 8.10 -12.34 19.09
N ASP A 100 8.50 -11.06 19.11
CA ASP A 100 9.53 -10.60 20.07
C ASP A 100 8.99 -9.76 21.24
N ARG A 101 7.89 -9.01 21.09
CA ARG A 101 7.42 -8.04 22.11
C ARG A 101 6.25 -8.51 22.98
N ARG A 102 6.23 -9.79 23.37
CA ARG A 102 5.08 -10.49 23.96
C ARG A 102 4.26 -9.69 24.99
N GLY A 103 3.05 -9.36 24.55
CA GLY A 103 1.83 -9.33 25.34
C GLY A 103 0.66 -9.93 24.56
N ARG A 104 0.82 -11.13 23.97
CA ARG A 104 -0.24 -11.93 23.28
C ARG A 104 -1.28 -11.08 22.54
N LEU A 105 -0.79 -10.15 21.71
CA LEU A 105 -1.64 -9.18 21.04
C LEU A 105 -2.55 -9.91 20.04
N LYS A 106 -3.81 -9.53 20.06
CA LYS A 106 -4.79 -10.01 19.07
C LYS A 106 -4.48 -9.38 17.71
N SER A 107 -4.93 -10.02 16.63
CA SER A 107 -4.64 -9.59 15.25
C SER A 107 -5.14 -8.20 14.92
N ASP A 108 -6.30 -7.82 15.47
CA ASP A 108 -6.89 -6.48 15.38
C ASP A 108 -5.96 -5.40 15.98
N ILE A 109 -5.29 -5.72 17.10
CA ILE A 109 -4.34 -4.79 17.74
C ILE A 109 -3.08 -4.64 16.88
N ILE A 110 -2.57 -5.74 16.31
CA ILE A 110 -1.39 -5.72 15.43
C ILE A 110 -1.69 -4.91 14.17
N GLU A 111 -2.86 -5.13 13.56
CA GLU A 111 -3.33 -4.36 12.42
C GLU A 111 -3.43 -2.86 12.76
N ALA A 112 -4.09 -2.52 13.86
CA ALA A 112 -4.19 -1.13 14.31
C ALA A 112 -2.82 -0.49 14.54
N CYS A 113 -1.87 -1.20 15.14
CA CYS A 113 -0.51 -0.72 15.34
C CYS A 113 0.21 -0.43 14.02
N GLU A 114 0.14 -1.33 13.03
CA GLU A 114 0.75 -1.08 11.72
C GLU A 114 0.03 0.02 10.94
N CYS A 115 -1.30 0.14 11.03
CA CYS A 115 -2.04 1.28 10.47
C CYS A 115 -1.59 2.61 11.08
N LEU A 116 -1.47 2.68 12.42
CA LEU A 116 -0.98 3.87 13.11
C LEU A 116 0.44 4.22 12.68
N ARG A 117 1.33 3.23 12.51
CA ARG A 117 2.69 3.44 12.01
C ARG A 117 2.71 3.93 10.56
N ALA A 118 1.79 3.45 9.72
CA ALA A 118 1.65 3.92 8.34
C ALA A 118 1.15 5.37 8.26
N TRP A 119 0.26 5.79 9.17
CA TRP A 119 -0.30 7.15 9.19
C TRP A 119 0.58 8.17 9.91
N TYR A 120 1.11 7.83 11.08
CA TYR A 120 1.84 8.74 11.95
C TYR A 120 3.36 8.54 11.92
N GLY A 121 3.84 7.52 11.20
CA GLY A 121 5.26 7.17 11.15
C GLY A 121 5.72 6.38 12.38
N LYS A 122 7.05 6.23 12.53
CA LYS A 122 7.63 5.53 13.68
C LYS A 122 7.56 6.44 14.92
N PRO A 123 7.17 5.90 16.10
CA PRO A 123 7.23 6.66 17.34
C PRO A 123 8.67 7.13 17.59
N GLN A 124 8.84 8.41 17.91
CA GLN A 124 10.11 8.94 18.39
C GLN A 124 10.36 8.35 19.77
N VAL A 125 11.53 7.74 19.97
CA VAL A 125 11.97 7.38 21.33
C VAL A 125 12.52 8.68 21.90
N GLU A 126 11.82 9.26 22.87
CA GLU A 126 12.40 10.31 23.69
C GLU A 126 13.49 9.64 24.53
N ASP A 127 14.75 10.01 24.27
CA ASP A 127 15.88 9.61 25.13
C ASP A 127 15.71 10.37 26.45
N ASP A 128 15.00 9.77 27.40
CA ASP A 128 15.09 10.15 28.82
C ASP A 128 16.49 9.77 29.30
N SER A 129 17.46 10.63 28.98
CA SER A 129 18.76 10.67 29.62
C SER A 129 18.58 11.17 31.04
N ASP A 130 18.09 10.31 31.93
CA ASP A 130 18.21 10.51 33.37
C ASP A 130 19.71 10.57 33.69
N SER A 131 20.17 11.80 33.93
CA SER A 131 21.48 12.11 34.47
C SER A 131 21.57 11.53 35.88
N GLU A 132 22.09 10.30 36.01
CA GLU A 132 22.52 9.81 37.31
C GLU A 132 23.87 10.44 37.67
N ASP A 133 23.87 11.01 38.88
CA ASP A 133 24.85 11.88 39.47
C ASP A 133 26.28 11.32 39.46
N SER A 134 27.21 12.21 39.14
CA SER A 134 28.64 12.01 39.38
C SER A 134 28.93 12.10 40.88
N GLU A 135 29.09 10.97 41.55
CA GLU A 135 29.81 10.90 42.83
C GLU A 135 31.13 10.13 42.65
N ASN A 136 32.18 10.93 42.61
CA ASN A 136 33.58 10.59 42.75
C ASN A 136 33.87 10.02 44.14
N ASP A 137 34.59 8.89 44.22
CA ASP A 137 35.48 8.59 45.36
C ASP A 137 36.62 7.61 44.96
N ASN A 138 37.72 8.21 44.50
CA ASN A 138 39.11 8.08 44.99
C ASN A 138 39.75 6.68 45.22
N GLU A 139 40.71 6.36 44.34
CA GLU A 139 42.14 6.11 44.65
C GLU A 139 42.54 5.07 45.72
N TRP A 140 43.04 3.89 45.31
CA TRP A 140 44.27 3.29 45.89
C TRP A 140 44.91 2.18 45.02
N ILE A 141 46.04 2.54 44.42
CA ILE A 141 47.34 1.83 44.43
C ILE A 141 47.54 0.50 43.64
N ASP A 142 48.44 0.66 42.67
CA ASP A 142 49.59 -0.16 42.25
C ASP A 142 49.51 -1.66 41.99
N SER A 143 50.06 -1.97 40.81
CA SER A 143 51.00 -3.06 40.49
C SER A 143 50.55 -4.50 40.74
N TYR A 144 50.61 -5.33 39.71
CA TYR A 144 51.65 -6.36 39.59
C TYR A 144 51.64 -6.97 38.17
N SER A 145 52.80 -6.78 37.51
CA SER A 145 53.46 -7.56 36.45
C SER A 145 52.74 -7.86 35.12
#